data_AF-A0A956NP13-F1
#
_entry.id   AF-A0A956NP13-F1
#
_cell.length_a   1.000
_cell.length_b   1.000
_cell.length_c   1.000
_cell.angle_alpha   90.00
_cell.angle_beta   90.00
_cell.angle_gamma   90.00
#
_symmetry.space_group_name_H-M   'P 1'
#
loop_
_entity.id
_entity.type
_entity.pdbx_description
1 polymer ?
#
loop_
_entity_poly.entity_id
_entity_poly.type
_entity_poly.pdbx_seq_one_letter_code
_entity_poly.pdbx_strand_id
1 'polypeptide(L)'
;PCSVLDARYQRACYLGHGGILLATVDYDFERAAAACDATPTEVRDVCYTSLGTNASGATVMDAARSIKLCSPGDPAWRKWCFVGVVKNFIDVTADPASGIAFCRDVPEGVDRDACWNAVGEQLSVLYTTDLDRRSAVCETTGEGEARCRQGAGLWPKIPPEALPAGG
;
A
#
# COMPACT_ATOMS: atom_id res chain seq x y z
N PRO A 1 -21.50 0.73 8.64
CA PRO A 1 -21.32 2.00 9.40
C PRO A 1 -20.88 3.16 8.50
N CYS A 2 -19.81 3.04 7.71
CA CYS A 2 -19.34 4.15 6.85
C CYS A 2 -20.33 4.56 5.74
N SER A 3 -21.23 3.67 5.31
CA SER A 3 -22.24 3.97 4.28
C SER A 3 -23.29 5.01 4.69
N VAL A 4 -23.44 5.30 5.98
CA VAL A 4 -24.39 6.32 6.48
C VAL A 4 -23.83 7.75 6.35
N LEU A 5 -22.54 7.89 6.05
CA LEU A 5 -21.88 9.19 5.92
C LEU A 5 -21.96 9.71 4.49
N ASP A 6 -21.92 11.04 4.33
CA ASP A 6 -21.75 11.69 3.03
C ASP A 6 -20.50 11.14 2.31
N ALA A 7 -20.57 11.05 0.99
CA ALA A 7 -19.49 10.52 0.14
C ALA A 7 -18.12 11.15 0.43
N ARG A 8 -18.07 12.46 0.72
CA ARG A 8 -16.83 13.18 1.08
C ARG A 8 -16.11 12.64 2.32
N TYR A 9 -16.81 11.95 3.21
CA TYR A 9 -16.25 11.39 4.45
C TYR A 9 -16.03 9.88 4.38
N GLN A 10 -16.58 9.20 3.37
CA GLN A 10 -16.54 7.74 3.30
C GLN A 10 -15.12 7.21 3.19
N ARG A 11 -14.25 7.81 2.36
CA ARG A 11 -12.84 7.38 2.24
C ARG A 11 -12.12 7.44 3.59
N ALA A 12 -12.21 8.56 4.31
CA ALA A 12 -11.58 8.67 5.63
C ALA A 12 -12.15 7.66 6.63
N CYS A 13 -13.47 7.43 6.61
CA CYS A 13 -14.09 6.42 7.45
C CYS A 13 -13.54 5.02 7.15
N TYR A 14 -13.62 4.57 5.89
CA TYR A 14 -13.14 3.23 5.51
C TYR A 14 -11.65 3.03 5.80
N LEU A 15 -10.83 4.07 5.70
CA LEU A 15 -9.40 3.99 6.03
C LEU A 15 -9.16 3.69 7.51
N GLY A 16 -9.94 4.31 8.41
CA GLY A 16 -9.82 4.10 9.86
C GLY A 16 -10.66 2.93 10.40
N HIS A 17 -11.54 2.34 9.60
CA HIS A 17 -12.54 1.38 10.09
C HIS A 17 -12.06 -0.07 10.16
N GLY A 18 -10.89 -0.43 9.62
CA GLY A 18 -10.46 -1.83 9.49
C GLY A 18 -10.53 -2.63 10.80
N GLY A 19 -10.17 -2.03 11.94
CA GLY A 19 -10.29 -2.66 13.25
C GLY A 19 -11.74 -2.90 13.70
N ILE A 20 -12.65 -1.97 13.41
CA ILE A 20 -14.09 -2.16 13.69
C ILE A 20 -14.67 -3.23 12.77
N LEU A 21 -14.31 -3.22 11.48
CA LEU A 21 -14.72 -4.26 10.54
C LEU A 21 -14.31 -5.64 11.06
N LEU A 22 -13.02 -5.81 11.42
CA LEU A 22 -12.51 -7.06 11.98
C LEU A 22 -13.24 -7.47 13.25
N ALA A 23 -13.53 -6.53 14.16
CA ALA A 23 -14.30 -6.83 15.37
C ALA A 23 -15.72 -7.36 15.05
N THR A 24 -16.37 -6.90 13.97
CA THR A 24 -17.71 -7.41 13.59
C THR A 24 -17.70 -8.81 12.98
N VAL A 25 -16.53 -9.32 12.61
CA VAL A 25 -16.34 -10.65 12.02
C VAL A 25 -15.40 -11.53 12.84
N ASP A 26 -15.25 -11.25 14.14
CA ASP A 26 -14.43 -12.04 15.08
C ASP A 26 -12.95 -12.16 14.66
N TYR A 27 -12.40 -11.10 14.06
CA TYR A 27 -11.04 -11.04 13.52
C TYR A 27 -10.75 -12.08 12.42
N ASP A 28 -11.80 -12.56 11.75
CA ASP A 28 -11.69 -13.39 10.56
C ASP A 28 -11.39 -12.52 9.32
N PHE A 29 -10.15 -12.63 8.82
CA PHE A 29 -9.69 -11.86 7.67
C PHE A 29 -10.32 -12.29 6.34
N GLU A 30 -10.78 -13.54 6.23
CA GLU A 30 -11.52 -14.00 5.05
C GLU A 30 -12.91 -13.34 5.01
N ARG A 31 -13.61 -13.33 6.15
CA ARG A 31 -14.89 -12.63 6.26
C ARG A 31 -14.74 -11.11 6.11
N ALA A 32 -13.65 -10.53 6.60
CA ALA A 32 -13.36 -9.11 6.42
C ALA A 32 -13.08 -8.76 4.96
N ALA A 33 -12.34 -9.60 4.23
CA ALA A 33 -12.11 -9.41 2.79
C ALA A 33 -13.42 -9.48 2.01
N ALA A 34 -14.28 -10.46 2.28
CA ALA A 34 -15.60 -10.57 1.69
C ALA A 34 -16.49 -9.34 1.98
N ALA A 35 -16.37 -8.75 3.16
CA ALA A 35 -17.04 -7.50 3.49
C ALA A 35 -16.49 -6.31 2.69
N CYS A 36 -15.17 -6.24 2.45
CA CYS A 36 -14.60 -5.25 1.54
C CYS A 36 -15.09 -5.44 0.10
N ASP A 37 -15.25 -6.67 -0.38
CA ASP A 37 -15.80 -6.93 -1.73
C ASP A 37 -17.22 -6.40 -1.91
N ALA A 38 -18.02 -6.39 -0.84
CA ALA A 38 -19.36 -5.83 -0.84
C ALA A 38 -19.41 -4.29 -0.76
N THR A 39 -18.28 -3.61 -0.56
CA THR A 39 -18.24 -2.13 -0.55
C THR A 39 -18.33 -1.53 -1.95
N PRO A 40 -18.82 -0.28 -2.09
CA PRO A 40 -18.78 0.44 -3.37
C PRO A 40 -17.36 0.50 -3.95
N THR A 41 -17.25 0.41 -5.26
CA THR A 41 -15.96 0.33 -5.97
C THR A 41 -15.06 1.55 -5.71
N GLU A 42 -15.65 2.70 -5.39
CA GLU A 42 -14.97 3.98 -5.15
C GLU A 42 -14.20 4.03 -3.81
N VAL A 43 -14.48 3.08 -2.91
CA VAL A 43 -13.88 3.00 -1.57
C VAL A 43 -13.29 1.62 -1.26
N ARG A 44 -13.42 0.67 -2.19
CA ARG A 44 -12.97 -0.71 -1.99
C ARG A 44 -11.45 -0.81 -1.84
N ASP A 45 -10.71 -0.02 -2.62
CA ASP A 45 -9.27 0.19 -2.48
C ASP A 45 -8.90 0.56 -1.04
N VAL A 46 -9.63 1.52 -0.47
CA VAL A 46 -9.39 2.02 0.89
C VAL A 46 -9.76 0.98 1.94
N CYS A 47 -10.86 0.24 1.75
CA CYS A 47 -11.24 -0.85 2.65
C CYS A 47 -10.13 -1.91 2.75
N TYR A 48 -9.64 -2.37 1.59
CA TYR A 48 -8.55 -3.33 1.54
C TYR A 48 -7.24 -2.77 2.09
N THR A 49 -6.92 -1.50 1.84
CA THR A 49 -5.75 -0.85 2.44
C THR A 49 -5.84 -0.85 3.97
N SER A 50 -7.01 -0.51 4.54
CA SER A 50 -7.23 -0.57 5.98
C SER A 50 -7.11 -1.99 6.53
N LEU A 51 -7.65 -2.98 5.82
CA LEU A 51 -7.53 -4.40 6.19
C LEU A 51 -6.05 -4.83 6.24
N GLY A 52 -5.25 -4.41 5.25
CA GLY A 52 -3.81 -4.66 5.21
C GLY A 52 -3.04 -4.06 6.39
N THR A 53 -3.33 -2.81 6.74
CA THR A 53 -2.74 -2.18 7.94
C THR A 53 -3.06 -2.98 9.21
N ASN A 54 -4.29 -3.49 9.34
CA ASN A 54 -4.66 -4.33 10.48
C ASN A 54 -4.04 -5.73 10.42
N ALA A 55 -3.85 -6.32 9.23
CA ALA A 55 -3.12 -7.58 9.06
C ALA A 55 -1.66 -7.44 9.55
N SER A 56 -1.00 -6.33 9.21
CA SER A 56 0.34 -6.03 9.71
C SER A 56 0.36 -5.95 11.25
N GLY A 57 -0.61 -5.28 11.87
CA GLY A 57 -0.72 -5.19 13.32
C GLY A 57 -0.99 -6.54 14.00
N ALA A 58 -1.97 -7.29 13.49
CA ALA A 58 -2.38 -8.59 14.05
C ALA A 58 -1.28 -9.67 13.97
N THR A 59 -0.36 -9.54 13.02
CA THR A 59 0.74 -10.47 12.83
C THR A 59 2.05 -9.99 13.45
N VAL A 60 2.06 -8.81 14.07
CA VAL A 60 3.27 -8.17 14.61
C VAL A 60 4.35 -8.08 13.53
N MET A 61 3.94 -7.64 12.34
CA MET A 61 4.81 -7.49 11.17
C MET A 61 5.49 -8.78 10.68
N ASP A 62 4.91 -9.94 10.96
CA ASP A 62 5.34 -11.19 10.31
C ASP A 62 4.87 -11.21 8.84
N ALA A 63 5.83 -11.25 7.91
CA ALA A 63 5.58 -11.15 6.47
C ALA A 63 4.73 -12.30 5.94
N ALA A 64 5.10 -13.55 6.25
CA ALA A 64 4.40 -14.74 5.75
C ALA A 64 2.95 -14.80 6.27
N ARG A 65 2.75 -14.47 7.55
CA ARG A 65 1.41 -14.40 8.15
C ARG A 65 0.60 -13.24 7.56
N SER A 66 1.21 -12.07 7.34
CA SER A 66 0.52 -10.93 6.71
C SER A 66 0.06 -11.29 5.29
N ILE A 67 0.90 -11.98 4.51
CA ILE A 67 0.55 -12.45 3.17
C ILE A 67 -0.63 -13.43 3.23
N LYS A 68 -0.60 -14.36 4.18
CA LYS A 68 -1.70 -15.31 4.39
C LYS A 68 -3.02 -14.61 4.69
N LEU A 69 -3.01 -13.55 5.50
CA LEU A 69 -4.22 -12.79 5.85
C LEU A 69 -4.78 -11.96 4.68
N CYS A 70 -3.92 -11.49 3.77
CA CYS A 70 -4.36 -10.76 2.57
C CYS A 70 -4.80 -11.68 1.42
N SER A 71 -4.34 -12.94 1.41
CA SER A 71 -4.57 -13.89 0.30
C SER A 71 -6.04 -14.17 -0.07
N PRO A 72 -7.01 -14.21 0.86
CA PRO A 72 -8.40 -14.52 0.56
C PRO A 72 -9.17 -13.46 -0.23
N GLY A 73 -8.65 -12.23 -0.37
CA GLY A 73 -9.36 -11.15 -1.06
C GLY A 73 -9.51 -11.38 -2.57
N ASP A 74 -10.51 -10.74 -3.17
CA ASP A 74 -10.72 -10.71 -4.62
C ASP A 74 -9.41 -10.31 -5.33
N PRO A 75 -8.88 -11.13 -6.26
CA PRO A 75 -7.66 -10.83 -7.00
C PRO A 75 -7.63 -9.44 -7.67
N ALA A 76 -8.79 -8.87 -8.03
CA ALA A 76 -8.87 -7.53 -8.58
C ALA A 76 -8.52 -6.43 -7.56
N TRP A 77 -8.70 -6.69 -6.26
CA TRP A 77 -8.56 -5.71 -5.17
C TRP A 77 -7.49 -6.07 -4.14
N ARG A 78 -7.09 -7.34 -4.07
CA ARG A 78 -6.14 -7.89 -3.11
C ARG A 78 -4.84 -7.09 -2.99
N LYS A 79 -4.31 -6.57 -4.10
CA LYS A 79 -3.14 -5.68 -4.12
C LYS A 79 -3.20 -4.57 -3.08
N TRP A 80 -4.38 -4.00 -2.82
CA TRP A 80 -4.56 -2.93 -1.85
C TRP A 80 -4.38 -3.39 -0.41
N CYS A 81 -4.64 -4.67 -0.10
CA CYS A 81 -4.26 -5.25 1.19
C CYS A 81 -2.74 -5.26 1.37
N PHE A 82 -2.00 -5.70 0.36
CA PHE A 82 -0.54 -5.66 0.41
C PHE A 82 0.01 -4.24 0.51
N VAL A 83 -0.62 -3.27 -0.17
CA VAL A 83 -0.32 -1.83 -0.03
C VAL A 83 -0.50 -1.37 1.43
N GLY A 84 -1.57 -1.77 2.10
CA GLY A 84 -1.79 -1.46 3.52
C GLY A 84 -0.75 -2.07 4.44
N VAL A 85 -0.36 -3.33 4.19
CA VAL A 85 0.68 -4.02 4.97
C VAL A 85 2.03 -3.32 4.83
N VAL A 86 2.51 -3.13 3.60
CA VAL A 86 3.84 -2.57 3.35
C VAL A 86 3.96 -1.14 3.88
N LYS A 87 2.91 -0.33 3.73
CA LYS A 87 2.88 1.02 4.30
C LYS A 87 3.05 0.98 5.81
N ASN A 88 2.30 0.13 6.50
CA ASN A 88 2.39 0.01 7.95
C ASN A 88 3.74 -0.55 8.42
N PHE A 89 4.34 -1.49 7.68
CA PHE A 89 5.69 -1.99 8.01
C PHE A 89 6.70 -0.85 8.05
N ILE A 90 6.67 0.01 7.04
CA ILE A 90 7.58 1.17 6.93
C ILE A 90 7.22 2.22 7.98
N ASP A 91 5.94 2.54 8.17
CA ASP A 91 5.49 3.57 9.11
C ASP A 91 5.87 3.25 10.56
N VAL A 92 5.68 2.00 11.00
CA VAL A 92 5.97 1.59 12.38
C VAL A 92 7.47 1.52 12.67
N THR A 93 8.29 1.21 11.65
CA THR A 93 9.75 1.10 11.81
C THR A 93 10.50 2.37 11.45
N ALA A 94 9.85 3.30 10.75
CA ALA A 94 10.49 4.41 10.02
C ALA A 94 11.66 3.96 9.13
N ASP A 95 11.61 2.71 8.63
CA ASP A 95 12.68 2.08 7.86
C ASP A 95 12.11 1.41 6.59
N PRO A 96 12.50 1.87 5.39
CA PRO A 96 12.05 1.24 4.15
C PRO A 96 12.53 -0.20 3.96
N ALA A 97 13.59 -0.64 4.65
CA ALA A 97 14.11 -2.00 4.50
C ALA A 97 13.08 -3.07 4.88
N SER A 98 12.23 -2.79 5.88
CA SER A 98 11.16 -3.70 6.32
C SER A 98 10.11 -3.91 5.23
N GLY A 99 9.67 -2.83 4.58
CA GLY A 99 8.72 -2.89 3.46
C GLY A 99 9.32 -3.53 2.21
N ILE A 100 10.60 -3.26 1.92
CA ILE A 100 11.31 -3.89 0.80
C ILE A 100 11.41 -5.40 0.99
N ALA A 101 11.78 -5.85 2.20
CA ALA A 101 11.84 -7.28 2.51
C ALA A 101 10.46 -7.93 2.31
N PHE A 102 9.40 -7.30 2.81
CA PHE A 102 8.03 -7.78 2.63
C PHE A 102 7.62 -7.89 1.16
N CYS A 103 7.86 -6.86 0.33
CA CYS A 103 7.45 -6.89 -1.07
C CYS A 103 8.13 -7.98 -1.91
N ARG A 104 9.33 -8.45 -1.51
CA ARG A 104 9.98 -9.60 -2.18
C ARG A 104 9.18 -10.89 -2.04
N ASP A 105 8.44 -11.04 -0.94
CA ASP A 105 7.64 -12.23 -0.65
C ASP A 105 6.19 -12.13 -1.16
N VAL A 106 5.73 -10.94 -1.52
CA VAL A 106 4.38 -10.71 -2.10
C VAL A 106 4.26 -11.44 -3.46
N PRO A 107 3.11 -12.06 -3.78
CA PRO A 107 2.90 -12.70 -5.08
C PRO A 107 3.23 -11.79 -6.27
N GLU A 108 3.90 -12.35 -7.29
CA GLU A 108 4.31 -11.64 -8.50
C GLU A 108 3.15 -11.01 -9.28
N GLY A 109 3.49 -10.10 -10.19
CA GLY A 109 2.53 -9.38 -11.02
C GLY A 109 1.93 -8.18 -10.31
N VAL A 110 0.61 -7.97 -10.47
CA VAL A 110 -0.06 -6.74 -10.04
C VAL A 110 -0.02 -6.48 -8.53
N ASP A 111 0.10 -7.53 -7.73
CA ASP A 111 0.19 -7.43 -6.27
C ASP A 111 1.57 -6.89 -5.86
N ARG A 112 2.65 -7.50 -6.36
CA ARG A 112 4.02 -7.05 -6.10
C ARG A 112 4.32 -5.68 -6.71
N ASP A 113 3.83 -5.40 -7.92
CA ASP A 113 3.94 -4.08 -8.56
C ASP A 113 3.35 -2.96 -7.68
N ALA A 114 2.16 -3.20 -7.13
CA ALA A 114 1.50 -2.25 -6.23
C ALA A 114 2.26 -2.12 -4.90
N CYS A 115 2.82 -3.21 -4.37
CA CYS A 115 3.66 -3.20 -3.18
C CYS A 115 4.90 -2.30 -3.39
N TRP A 116 5.62 -2.48 -4.51
CA TRP A 116 6.77 -1.65 -4.84
C TRP A 116 6.42 -0.17 -5.00
N ASN A 117 5.29 0.12 -5.64
CA ASN A 117 4.80 1.49 -5.75
C ASN A 117 4.54 2.11 -4.36
N ALA A 118 3.91 1.36 -3.45
CA ALA A 118 3.64 1.80 -2.09
C ALA A 118 4.92 2.00 -1.24
N VAL A 119 5.99 1.22 -1.47
CA VAL A 119 7.31 1.52 -0.89
C VAL A 119 7.75 2.92 -1.32
N GLY A 120 7.67 3.22 -2.62
CA GLY A 120 7.99 4.52 -3.17
C GLY A 120 7.18 5.66 -2.53
N GLU A 121 5.86 5.47 -2.41
CA GLU A 121 4.99 6.45 -1.75
C GLU A 121 5.46 6.75 -0.32
N GLN A 122 5.89 5.72 0.43
CA GLN A 122 6.43 5.93 1.78
C GLN A 122 7.78 6.63 1.80
N LEU A 123 8.66 6.38 0.80
CA LEU A 123 9.88 7.16 0.65
C LEU A 123 9.59 8.64 0.42
N SER A 124 8.48 8.97 -0.27
CA SER A 124 8.08 10.36 -0.48
C SER A 124 7.70 11.08 0.81
N VAL A 125 7.26 10.33 1.82
CA VAL A 125 6.90 10.81 3.16
C VAL A 125 8.12 10.86 4.07
N LEU A 126 8.94 9.80 4.10
CA LEU A 126 10.13 9.72 4.95
C LEU A 126 11.22 10.70 4.52
N TYR A 127 11.37 10.91 3.21
CA TYR A 127 12.43 11.70 2.60
C TYR A 127 11.85 12.84 1.77
N THR A 128 11.00 13.68 2.38
CA THR A 128 10.16 14.70 1.71
C THR A 128 10.89 15.64 0.75
N THR A 129 12.16 15.94 0.99
CA THR A 129 12.97 16.83 0.13
C THR A 129 14.22 16.15 -0.44
N ASP A 130 14.54 14.93 0.01
CA ASP A 130 15.77 14.23 -0.34
C ASP A 130 15.52 13.22 -1.47
N LEU A 131 15.45 13.74 -2.69
CA LEU A 131 15.19 12.95 -3.91
C LEU A 131 16.31 11.95 -4.21
N ASP A 132 17.56 12.29 -3.87
CA ASP A 132 18.70 11.41 -4.08
C ASP A 132 18.60 10.19 -3.15
N ARG A 133 18.21 10.38 -1.90
CA ARG A 133 17.95 9.27 -0.97
C ARG A 133 16.77 8.40 -1.41
N ARG A 134 15.70 8.99 -1.95
CA ARG A 134 14.61 8.19 -2.54
C ARG A 134 15.11 7.34 -3.71
N SER A 135 15.91 7.92 -4.61
CA SER A 135 16.48 7.20 -5.76
C SER A 135 17.36 6.05 -5.28
N ALA A 136 18.29 6.34 -4.37
CA ALA A 136 19.21 5.36 -3.82
C ALA A 136 18.49 4.18 -3.16
N VAL A 137 17.39 4.41 -2.44
CA VAL A 137 16.60 3.31 -1.85
C VAL A 137 15.89 2.50 -2.94
N CYS A 138 15.26 3.16 -3.94
CA CYS A 138 14.58 2.43 -5.01
C CYS A 138 15.53 1.55 -5.84
N GLU A 139 16.79 1.96 -6.04
CA GLU A 139 17.83 1.17 -6.72
C GLU A 139 18.12 -0.16 -5.99
N THR A 140 17.88 -0.24 -4.67
CA THR A 140 18.06 -1.49 -3.90
C THR A 140 16.94 -2.53 -4.08
N THR A 141 15.84 -2.15 -4.74
CA THR A 141 14.65 -3.00 -4.87
C THR A 141 14.75 -4.01 -6.03
N GLY A 142 15.77 -3.89 -6.88
CA GLY A 142 15.97 -4.80 -8.02
C GLY A 142 14.83 -4.69 -9.02
N GLU A 143 14.07 -5.77 -9.19
CA GLU A 143 12.90 -5.80 -10.10
C GLU A 143 11.85 -4.72 -9.78
N GLY A 144 11.79 -4.26 -8.53
CA GLY A 144 10.85 -3.25 -8.07
C GLY A 144 11.21 -1.80 -8.43
N GLU A 145 12.40 -1.55 -8.99
CA GLU A 145 12.97 -0.20 -9.06
C GLU A 145 12.03 0.76 -9.79
N ALA A 146 11.54 0.37 -10.97
CA ALA A 146 10.67 1.22 -11.78
C ALA A 146 9.39 1.64 -11.04
N ARG A 147 8.76 0.69 -10.33
CA ARG A 147 7.53 0.94 -9.55
C ARG A 147 7.79 1.76 -8.30
N CYS A 148 8.89 1.48 -7.60
CA CYS A 148 9.33 2.28 -6.46
C CYS A 148 9.58 3.73 -6.87
N ARG A 149 10.33 3.97 -7.97
CA ARG A 149 10.61 5.33 -8.46
C ARG A 149 9.32 6.08 -8.83
N GLN A 150 8.37 5.39 -9.46
CA GLN A 150 7.05 5.93 -9.76
C GLN A 150 6.34 6.42 -8.48
N GLY A 151 6.28 5.59 -7.43
CA GLY A 151 5.63 5.95 -6.17
C GLY A 151 6.40 7.04 -5.39
N ALA A 152 7.72 7.06 -5.52
CA ALA A 152 8.59 8.04 -4.86
C ALA A 152 8.53 9.44 -5.48
N GLY A 153 7.73 9.63 -6.54
CA GLY A 153 7.65 10.89 -7.28
C GLY A 153 8.94 11.19 -8.06
N LEU A 154 9.73 10.17 -8.38
CA LEU A 154 10.94 10.29 -9.17
C LEU A 154 10.59 10.18 -10.64
N TRP A 155 10.11 11.28 -11.20
CA TRP A 155 9.87 11.41 -12.64
C TRP A 155 11.24 11.50 -13.33
N PRO A 156 11.38 11.06 -14.60
CA PRO A 156 12.62 11.30 -15.32
C PRO A 156 12.94 12.79 -15.26
N LYS A 157 14.16 13.13 -14.83
CA LYS A 157 14.68 14.49 -15.00
C LYS A 157 14.59 14.75 -16.50
N ILE A 158 13.66 15.59 -16.96
CA ILE A 158 13.69 16.08 -18.33
C ILE A 158 15.02 16.84 -18.42
N PRO A 159 15.98 16.39 -19.26
CA PRO A 159 17.21 17.14 -19.45
C PRO A 159 16.84 18.55 -19.91
N PRO A 160 17.54 19.61 -19.48
CA PRO A 160 17.26 20.97 -19.94
C PRO A 160 17.21 21.06 -21.48
N GLU A 161 17.94 20.20 -22.19
CA GLU A 161 17.96 20.15 -23.65
C GLU A 161 16.68 19.56 -24.30
N ALA A 162 15.82 18.90 -23.52
CA ALA A 162 14.57 18.30 -24.00
C ALA A 162 13.32 19.13 -23.70
N LEU A 163 13.48 20.32 -23.09
CA LEU A 163 12.39 21.30 -22.98
C LEU A 163 12.18 21.95 -24.34
N PRO A 164 10.95 21.93 -24.91
CA PRO A 164 10.68 22.69 -26.13
C PRO A 164 10.95 24.17 -25.84
N ALA A 165 11.77 24.80 -26.68
CA ALA A 165 11.98 26.24 -26.63
C ALA A 165 10.60 26.92 -26.64
N GLY A 166 10.30 27.69 -25.60
CA GLY A 166 9.01 28.33 -25.41
C GLY A 166 8.57 29.08 -26.67
N GLY A 167 7.33 28.81 -27.09
CA GLY A 167 6.59 29.61 -28.07
C GLY A 167 5.66 30.58 -27.36
#